data_AF-A0A327L3M1-F1
#
_entry.id   AF-A0A327L3M1-F1
#
_cell.length_a   1.000
_cell.length_b   1.000
_cell.length_c   1.000
_cell.angle_alpha   90.00
_cell.angle_beta   90.00
_cell.angle_gamma   90.00
#
_symmetry.space_group_name_H-M   'P 1'
#
loop_
_entity.id
_entity.type
_entity.pdbx_description
1 polymer ?
#
loop_
_entity_poly.entity_id
_entity_poly.type
_entity_poly.pdbx_seq_one_letter_code
_entity_poly.pdbx_strand_id
1 'polypeptide(L)'
;MAQDRSDDQEVTWGLVLDRIRDVLAEFGVEDPMGGGDYLVVDDNYGFRWNTVEIHSLRMLKPAVVKALQARLEGIDDWEIVVAVDVPGTEDLWPPMGLTIHATEIIDSLERAFLPPEYRDLIFEGARPGPERNSAGL
;
A
#
# COMPACT_ATOMS: atom_id res chain seq x y z
N MET A 1 15.51 -11.52 -25.47
CA MET A 1 14.25 -10.76 -25.29
C MET A 1 13.63 -10.92 -23.89
N ALA A 2 14.05 -11.89 -23.05
CA ALA A 2 13.62 -11.97 -21.64
C ALA A 2 14.45 -11.08 -20.69
N GLN A 3 15.74 -10.87 -21.00
CA GLN A 3 16.66 -10.03 -20.21
C GLN A 3 16.17 -8.57 -20.12
N ASP A 4 15.78 -7.99 -21.27
CA ASP A 4 15.35 -6.59 -21.42
C ASP A 4 14.15 -6.22 -20.51
N ARG A 5 13.18 -7.14 -20.38
CA ARG A 5 11.98 -6.93 -19.54
C ARG A 5 12.25 -7.11 -18.05
N SER A 6 13.28 -7.87 -17.70
CA SER A 6 13.70 -8.10 -16.31
C SER A 6 14.47 -6.89 -15.78
N ASP A 7 15.38 -6.36 -16.60
CA ASP A 7 16.20 -5.19 -16.25
C ASP A 7 15.31 -3.94 -16.09
N ASP A 8 14.30 -3.75 -16.96
CA ASP A 8 13.31 -2.67 -16.83
C ASP A 8 12.43 -2.79 -15.57
N GLN A 9 12.08 -4.03 -15.17
CA GLN A 9 11.28 -4.26 -13.97
C GLN A 9 12.10 -3.91 -12.72
N GLU A 10 13.34 -4.38 -12.63
CA GLU A 10 14.20 -4.14 -11.47
C GLU A 10 14.49 -2.65 -11.28
N VAL A 11 14.78 -1.94 -12.38
CA VAL A 11 15.01 -0.49 -12.37
C VAL A 11 13.75 0.26 -11.93
N THR A 12 12.58 -0.10 -12.46
CA THR A 12 11.32 0.55 -12.09
C THR A 12 10.94 0.25 -10.64
N TRP A 13 11.16 -0.99 -10.19
CA TRP A 13 10.88 -1.41 -8.82
C TRP A 13 11.73 -0.62 -7.83
N GLY A 14 13.03 -0.45 -8.08
CA GLY A 14 13.91 0.34 -7.24
C GLY A 14 13.52 1.82 -7.21
N LEU A 15 13.17 2.39 -8.38
CA LEU A 15 12.69 3.77 -8.47
C LEU A 15 11.43 4.01 -7.64
N VAL A 16 10.45 3.10 -7.71
CA VAL A 16 9.20 3.23 -6.96
C VAL A 16 9.44 3.00 -5.46
N LEU A 17 10.29 2.04 -5.10
CA LEU A 17 10.70 1.79 -3.71
C LEU A 17 11.27 3.06 -3.05
N ASP A 18 12.23 3.71 -3.70
CA ASP A 18 12.87 4.92 -3.18
C ASP A 18 11.85 6.06 -3.03
N ARG A 19 10.97 6.25 -4.03
CA ARG A 19 9.90 7.26 -3.97
C ARG A 19 8.91 7.01 -2.83
N ILE A 20 8.58 5.75 -2.54
CA ILE A 20 7.71 5.40 -1.41
C ILE A 20 8.40 5.77 -0.10
N ARG A 21 9.66 5.37 0.08
CA ARG A 21 10.44 5.67 1.30
C ARG A 21 10.54 7.17 1.54
N ASP A 22 10.85 7.94 0.50
CA ASP A 22 10.94 9.40 0.58
C ASP A 22 9.62 10.01 1.08
N VAL A 23 8.48 9.56 0.55
CA VAL A 23 7.16 10.07 0.97
C VAL A 23 6.84 9.66 2.40
N LEU A 24 6.97 8.39 2.74
CA LEU A 24 6.51 7.88 4.04
C LEU A 24 7.36 8.39 5.20
N ALA A 25 8.64 8.69 4.97
CA ALA A 25 9.53 9.32 5.95
C ALA A 25 9.06 10.71 6.39
N GLU A 26 8.23 11.40 5.60
CA GLU A 26 7.63 12.69 6.00
C GLU A 26 6.49 12.52 7.02
N PHE A 27 5.87 11.33 7.08
CA PHE A 27 4.63 11.10 7.84
C PHE A 27 4.80 10.16 9.04
N GLY A 28 5.82 9.31 9.03
CA GLY A 28 6.01 8.31 10.06
C GLY A 28 7.42 7.75 10.14
N VAL A 29 7.58 6.78 11.03
CA VAL A 29 8.85 6.08 11.28
C VAL A 29 8.76 4.68 10.68
N GLU A 30 9.70 4.33 9.80
CA GLU A 30 9.86 2.95 9.34
C GLU A 30 10.46 2.10 10.47
N ASP A 31 9.89 0.93 10.73
CA ASP A 31 10.48 -0.04 11.65
C ASP A 31 10.15 -1.48 11.23
N PRO A 32 11.14 -2.24 10.73
CA PRO A 32 10.97 -3.65 10.36
C PRO A 32 10.56 -4.57 11.52
N MET A 33 10.71 -4.12 12.78
CA MET A 33 10.32 -4.89 13.96
C MET A 33 8.89 -4.60 14.43
N GLY A 34 8.13 -3.79 13.68
CA GLY A 34 6.73 -3.46 13.98
C GLY A 34 6.52 -2.35 15.03
N GLY A 35 7.58 -1.73 15.55
CA GLY A 35 7.49 -0.65 16.55
C GLY A 35 7.24 0.75 15.97
N GLY A 36 7.27 0.87 14.64
CA GLY A 36 7.09 2.10 13.88
C GLY A 36 5.68 2.26 13.32
N ASP A 37 5.54 3.10 12.30
CA ASP A 37 4.29 3.39 11.63
C ASP A 37 4.05 2.56 10.38
N TYR A 38 5.13 2.09 9.75
CA TYR A 38 5.10 1.32 8.52
C TYR A 38 6.38 0.51 8.32
N LEU A 39 6.35 -0.37 7.32
CA LEU A 39 7.48 -1.05 6.72
C LEU A 39 7.31 -1.02 5.20
N VAL A 40 8.35 -0.61 4.46
CA VAL A 40 8.39 -0.79 3.01
C VAL A 40 9.10 -2.11 2.71
N VAL A 41 8.37 -3.06 2.15
CA VAL A 41 8.91 -4.39 1.83
C VAL A 41 9.94 -4.25 0.71
N ASP A 42 11.18 -4.67 0.98
CA ASP A 42 12.33 -4.52 0.08
C ASP A 42 12.69 -5.80 -0.69
N ASP A 43 11.85 -6.82 -0.62
CA ASP A 43 11.94 -8.01 -1.45
C ASP A 43 11.30 -7.79 -2.83
N ASN A 44 12.11 -7.81 -3.90
CA ASN A 44 11.61 -7.81 -5.27
C ASN A 44 11.30 -9.24 -5.75
N TYR A 45 10.03 -9.63 -5.70
CA TYR A 45 9.55 -10.92 -6.21
C TYR A 45 9.26 -10.94 -7.73
N GLY A 46 9.63 -9.89 -8.47
CA GLY A 46 9.41 -9.76 -9.92
C GLY A 46 8.00 -9.29 -10.31
N PHE A 47 7.18 -8.87 -9.34
CA PHE A 47 5.87 -8.27 -9.59
C PHE A 47 5.98 -6.79 -9.97
N ARG A 48 4.93 -6.25 -10.61
CA ARG A 48 4.83 -4.82 -10.94
C ARG A 48 4.13 -4.02 -9.84
N TRP A 49 4.50 -4.30 -8.60
CA TRP A 49 4.04 -3.56 -7.44
C TRP A 49 5.11 -3.51 -6.35
N ASN A 50 5.01 -2.51 -5.49
CA ASN A 50 5.72 -2.44 -4.22
C ASN A 50 4.71 -2.59 -3.09
N THR A 51 5.12 -3.26 -2.01
CA THR A 51 4.25 -3.48 -0.85
C THR A 51 4.68 -2.56 0.28
N VAL A 52 3.71 -1.94 0.93
CA VAL A 52 3.86 -1.19 2.17
C VAL A 52 2.95 -1.84 3.21
N GLU A 53 3.53 -2.22 4.33
CA GLU A 53 2.78 -2.64 5.52
C GLU A 53 2.62 -1.42 6.41
N ILE A 54 1.39 -1.11 6.83
CA ILE A 54 1.15 -0.01 7.75
C ILE A 54 0.81 -0.55 9.13
N HIS A 55 1.64 -0.17 10.10
CA HIS A 55 1.50 -0.56 11.50
C HIS A 55 0.69 0.47 12.29
N SER A 56 0.46 1.65 11.71
CA SER A 56 -0.37 2.71 12.28
C SER A 56 -1.42 3.22 11.29
N LEU A 57 -2.70 3.20 11.68
CA LEU A 57 -3.81 3.68 10.85
C LEU A 57 -3.70 5.17 10.48
N ARG A 58 -2.88 5.96 11.18
CA ARG A 58 -2.61 7.35 10.77
C ARG A 58 -1.97 7.45 9.39
N MET A 59 -1.32 6.37 8.92
CA MET A 59 -0.74 6.28 7.58
C MET A 59 -1.80 6.09 6.48
N LEU A 60 -3.06 5.74 6.83
CA LEU A 60 -4.20 5.72 5.90
C LEU A 60 -4.84 7.10 5.69
N LYS A 61 -4.28 8.17 6.27
CA LYS A 61 -4.85 9.50 6.04
C LYS A 61 -4.85 9.82 4.54
N PRO A 62 -5.91 10.44 3.99
CA PRO A 62 -6.00 10.70 2.56
C PRO A 62 -4.81 11.49 1.98
N ALA A 63 -4.21 12.38 2.77
CA ALA A 63 -3.01 13.12 2.37
C ALA A 63 -1.80 12.20 2.10
N VAL A 64 -1.60 11.15 2.91
CA VAL A 64 -0.50 10.19 2.74
C VAL A 64 -0.73 9.36 1.49
N VAL A 65 -1.95 8.82 1.34
CA VAL A 65 -2.34 8.01 0.17
C VAL A 65 -2.23 8.81 -1.13
N LYS A 66 -2.65 10.08 -1.12
CA LYS A 66 -2.52 10.97 -2.28
C LYS A 66 -1.06 11.30 -2.60
N ALA A 67 -0.21 11.47 -1.58
CA ALA A 67 1.21 11.70 -1.78
C ALA A 67 1.90 10.46 -2.39
N LEU A 68 1.54 9.25 -1.95
CA LEU A 68 2.00 8.00 -2.57
C LEU A 68 1.52 7.89 -4.02
N GLN A 69 0.24 8.15 -4.28
CA GLN A 69 -0.32 8.09 -5.62
C GLN A 69 0.41 9.00 -6.62
N ALA A 70 0.73 10.23 -6.20
CA ALA A 70 1.48 11.18 -7.01
C ALA A 70 2.87 10.68 -7.42
N ARG A 71 3.46 9.71 -6.69
CA ARG A 71 4.76 9.11 -7.06
C ARG A 71 4.69 8.09 -8.19
N LEU A 72 3.49 7.64 -8.53
CA LEU A 72 3.25 6.75 -9.67
C LEU A 72 2.97 7.51 -10.97
N GLU A 73 2.87 8.84 -10.94
CA GLU A 73 2.63 9.63 -12.14
C GLU A 73 3.71 9.37 -13.21
N GLY A 74 3.27 8.99 -14.41
CA GLY A 74 4.16 8.66 -15.53
C GLY A 74 4.78 7.25 -15.48
N ILE A 75 4.38 6.39 -14.53
CA ILE A 75 4.78 4.98 -14.48
C ILE A 75 3.55 4.11 -14.76
N ASP A 76 3.41 3.68 -16.02
CA ASP A 76 2.29 2.85 -16.46
C ASP A 76 2.38 1.43 -15.87
N ASP A 77 1.22 0.82 -15.61
CA ASP A 77 1.07 -0.56 -15.12
C ASP A 77 1.84 -0.89 -13.83
N TRP A 78 2.07 0.11 -12.97
CA TRP A 78 2.71 -0.06 -11.66
C TRP A 78 1.77 0.32 -10.51
N GLU A 79 1.91 -0.41 -9.41
CA GLU A 79 1.00 -0.29 -8.26
C GLU A 79 1.77 -0.20 -6.93
N ILE A 80 1.13 0.42 -5.95
CA ILE A 80 1.53 0.32 -4.54
C ILE A 80 0.43 -0.43 -3.81
N VAL A 81 0.78 -1.57 -3.22
CA VAL A 81 -0.12 -2.34 -2.37
C VAL A 81 0.13 -1.93 -0.93
N VAL A 82 -0.86 -1.32 -0.29
CA VAL A 82 -0.83 -0.93 1.13
C VAL A 82 -1.62 -1.95 1.93
N ALA A 83 -0.93 -2.77 2.71
CA ALA A 83 -1.54 -3.74 3.62
C ALA A 83 -1.71 -3.15 5.03
N VAL A 84 -2.89 -3.33 5.62
CA VAL A 84 -3.11 -2.99 7.04
C VAL A 84 -2.56 -4.10 7.92
N ASP A 85 -1.49 -3.81 8.67
CA ASP A 85 -0.86 -4.76 9.59
C ASP A 85 -0.61 -4.10 10.96
N VAL A 86 -1.69 -3.70 11.62
CA VAL A 86 -1.61 -2.99 12.92
C VAL A 86 -1.27 -4.00 14.02
N PRO A 87 -0.21 -3.78 14.82
CA PRO A 87 0.15 -4.69 15.90
C PRO A 87 -0.99 -4.92 16.89
N GLY A 88 -1.20 -6.16 17.29
CA GLY A 88 -2.30 -6.59 18.15
C GLY A 88 -3.63 -6.84 17.44
N THR A 89 -3.65 -6.76 16.10
CA THR A 89 -4.81 -7.11 15.27
C THR A 89 -4.63 -8.42 14.50
N GLU A 90 -3.51 -9.11 14.73
CA GLU A 90 -3.19 -10.40 14.13
C GLU A 90 -4.31 -11.40 14.42
N ASP A 91 -4.74 -12.14 13.40
CA ASP A 91 -5.87 -13.09 13.42
C ASP A 91 -7.26 -12.49 13.74
N LEU A 92 -7.35 -11.22 14.14
CA LEU A 92 -8.59 -10.54 14.47
C LEU A 92 -9.16 -9.79 13.27
N TRP A 93 -8.29 -9.17 12.47
CA TRP A 93 -8.68 -8.37 11.32
C TRP A 93 -8.48 -9.18 10.03
N PRO A 94 -9.43 -9.10 9.09
CA PRO A 94 -9.24 -9.72 7.78
C PRO A 94 -8.12 -9.00 7.02
N PRO A 95 -7.46 -9.66 6.06
CA PRO A 95 -6.54 -8.98 5.16
C PRO A 95 -7.28 -7.87 4.40
N MET A 96 -6.83 -6.63 4.61
CA MET A 96 -7.46 -5.44 4.05
C MET A 96 -6.42 -4.37 3.77
N GLY A 97 -6.77 -3.40 2.92
CA GLY A 97 -5.79 -2.44 2.46
C GLY A 97 -6.25 -1.60 1.28
N LEU A 98 -5.28 -0.96 0.63
CA LEU A 98 -5.47 -0.17 -0.57
C LEU A 98 -4.57 -0.70 -1.69
N THR A 99 -5.04 -0.67 -2.92
CA THR A 99 -4.17 -0.72 -4.09
C THR A 99 -4.17 0.67 -4.73
N ILE A 100 -3.00 1.25 -4.90
CA ILE A 100 -2.83 2.59 -5.46
C ILE A 100 -2.23 2.46 -6.84
N HIS A 101 -2.95 2.97 -7.85
CA HIS A 101 -2.46 3.19 -9.21
C HIS A 101 -2.28 4.69 -9.44
N ALA A 102 -1.54 5.05 -10.49
CA ALA A 102 -1.36 6.45 -10.89
C ALA A 102 -2.70 7.20 -11.10
N THR A 103 -3.75 6.49 -11.55
CA THR A 103 -5.04 7.09 -11.95
C THR A 103 -6.22 6.67 -11.08
N GLU A 104 -6.08 5.65 -10.25
CA GLU A 104 -7.16 5.15 -9.40
C GLU A 104 -6.65 4.59 -8.07
N ILE A 105 -7.53 4.53 -7.09
CA ILE A 105 -7.30 3.84 -5.82
C ILE A 105 -8.39 2.78 -5.68
N ILE A 106 -7.98 1.55 -5.36
CA ILE A 106 -8.87 0.45 -5.04
C ILE A 106 -8.94 0.34 -3.53
N ASP A 107 -10.11 0.60 -2.98
CA ASP A 107 -10.38 0.64 -1.55
C ASP A 107 -10.93 -0.70 -1.06
N SER A 108 -10.05 -1.51 -0.48
CA SER A 108 -10.38 -2.85 0.03
C SER A 108 -10.36 -2.89 1.56
N LEU A 109 -10.65 -1.75 2.21
CA LEU A 109 -10.67 -1.64 3.67
C LEU A 109 -12.01 -2.12 4.25
N GLU A 110 -11.94 -3.01 5.24
CA GLU A 110 -13.10 -3.57 5.91
C GLU A 110 -13.55 -2.67 7.08
N ARG A 111 -14.42 -1.70 6.78
CA ARG A 111 -14.82 -0.62 7.71
C ARG A 111 -15.31 -1.11 9.08
N ALA A 112 -15.92 -2.29 9.15
CA ALA A 112 -16.42 -2.86 10.39
C ALA A 112 -15.31 -3.13 11.43
N PHE A 113 -14.10 -3.42 10.97
CA PHE A 113 -12.94 -3.74 11.82
C PHE A 113 -12.16 -2.49 12.24
N LEU A 114 -12.29 -1.39 11.50
CA LEU A 114 -11.62 -0.14 11.82
C LEU A 114 -12.24 0.53 13.08
N PRO A 115 -11.43 1.25 13.89
CA PRO A 115 -11.93 2.15 14.92
C PRO A 115 -12.83 3.24 14.31
N PRO A 116 -13.82 3.77 15.06
CA PRO A 116 -14.82 4.71 14.55
C PRO A 116 -14.26 5.88 13.74
N GLU A 117 -13.16 6.47 14.19
CA GLU A 117 -12.49 7.62 13.57
C GLU A 117 -11.87 7.32 12.19
N TYR A 118 -11.73 6.05 11.81
CA TYR A 118 -11.19 5.61 10.52
C TYR A 118 -12.25 4.96 9.60
N ARG A 119 -13.49 4.77 10.07
CA ARG A 119 -14.56 4.11 9.29
C ARG A 119 -15.05 4.95 8.12
N ASP A 120 -14.99 6.27 8.26
CA ASP A 120 -15.45 7.23 7.27
C ASP A 120 -14.31 7.77 6.40
N LEU A 121 -13.16 7.07 6.36
CA LEU A 121 -12.09 7.40 5.42
C LEU A 121 -12.60 7.26 3.99
N ILE A 122 -12.41 8.33 3.22
CA ILE A 122 -12.74 8.39 1.80
C ILE A 122 -11.49 8.86 1.06
N PHE A 123 -11.15 8.14 0.00
CA PHE A 123 -10.06 8.48 -0.89
C PHE A 123 -10.64 9.04 -2.20
N GLU A 124 -10.17 10.22 -2.60
CA GLU A 124 -10.65 10.91 -3.80
C GLU A 124 -10.42 10.05 -5.05
N GLY A 125 -11.48 9.82 -5.83
CA GLY A 125 -11.40 8.99 -7.05
C GLY A 125 -11.29 7.48 -6.79
N ALA A 126 -11.37 7.03 -5.54
CA ALA A 126 -11.31 5.61 -5.24
C ALA A 126 -12.58 4.87 -5.62
N ARG A 127 -12.42 3.61 -5.99
CA ARG A 127 -13.52 2.65 -6.17
C ARG A 127 -13.43 1.53 -5.14
N PRO A 128 -14.55 0.86 -4.81
CA PRO A 128 -14.50 -0.33 -3.97
C PRO A 128 -13.62 -1.43 -4.59
N GLY A 129 -12.91 -2.14 -3.71
CA GLY A 129 -12.25 -3.39 -4.04
C GLY A 129 -13.23 -4.49 -4.45
N PRO A 130 -12.73 -5.55 -5.09
CA PRO A 130 -13.56 -6.73 -5.36
C PRO A 130 -14.09 -7.30 -4.03
N GLU A 131 -15.38 -7.61 -3.97
CA GLU A 131 -15.97 -8.29 -2.82
C GLU A 131 -15.19 -9.59 -2.55
N ARG A 132 -14.59 -9.71 -1.36
CA ARG A 132 -14.02 -10.97 -0.91
C ARG A 132 -15.18 -11.93 -0.62
N ASN A 133 -15.55 -12.73 -1.61
CA ASN A 133 -16.41 -13.89 -1.37
C ASN A 133 -15.75 -14.76 -0.29
N SER A 134 -16.53 -15.12 0.72
CA SER A 134 -16.13 -15.90 1.89
C SER A 134 -15.85 -17.37 1.52
N ALA A 135 -14.78 -17.58 0.77
CA ALA A 135 -14.15 -18.85 0.51
C ALA A 135 -12.64 -18.52 0.48
N GLY A 136 -11.97 -18.52 1.63
CA GLY A 136 -11.52 -19.75 2.24
C GLY A 136 -10.25 -20.18 1.50
N LEU A 137 -9.10 -19.75 2.00
CA LEU A 137 -7.81 -20.40 1.73
C LEU A 137 -7.90 -21.88 2.10
#